data_AF-A0A1V4YNA2-F1
#
_entry.id   AF-A0A1V4YNA2-F1
#
_cell.length_a   1.000
_cell.length_b   1.000
_cell.length_c   1.000
_cell.angle_alpha   90.00
_cell.angle_beta   90.00
_cell.angle_gamma   90.00
#
_symmetry.space_group_name_H-M   'P 1'
#
loop_
_entity.id
_entity.type
_entity.pdbx_description
1 polymer ?
#
loop_
_entity_poly.entity_id
_entity_poly.type
_entity_poly.pdbx_seq_one_letter_code
_entity_poly.pdbx_strand_id
1 'polypeptide(L)'
;MAVLEELAQEKKQAAAIILREAYQGYIPLGVFNVRENIRSAMNQPYREFEDMKTALSYISSNLTLPLEKFIKTSDLLKELLQSRQTTLDSFIRV
;
A
#
# COMPACT_ATOMS: atom_id res chain seq x y z
N MET A 1 -12.20 9.28 1.02
CA MET A 1 -11.12 8.50 0.34
C MET A 1 -11.35 7.07 0.76
N ALA A 2 -11.43 6.11 -0.17
CA ALA A 2 -11.88 4.74 0.13
C ALA A 2 -11.12 4.07 1.29
N VAL A 3 -9.80 4.21 1.36
CA VAL A 3 -8.98 3.72 2.48
C VAL A 3 -9.39 4.34 3.82
N LEU A 4 -9.59 5.66 3.85
CA LEU A 4 -9.94 6.37 5.10
C LEU A 4 -11.35 6.00 5.59
N GLU A 5 -12.28 5.75 4.67
CA GLU A 5 -13.64 5.29 4.98
C GLU A 5 -13.58 3.95 5.72
N GLU A 6 -12.80 3.00 5.20
CA GLU A 6 -12.66 1.65 5.79
C GLU A 6 -11.87 1.68 7.10
N LEU A 7 -10.75 2.41 7.17
CA LEU A 7 -9.99 2.56 8.43
C LEU A 7 -10.82 3.23 9.52
N ALA A 8 -11.68 4.20 9.17
CA ALA A 8 -12.59 4.82 10.12
C ALA A 8 -13.65 3.84 10.63
N GLN A 9 -14.19 2.98 9.75
CA GLN A 9 -15.14 1.93 10.13
C GLN A 9 -14.49 0.88 11.04
N GLU A 10 -13.26 0.46 10.74
CA GLU A 10 -12.47 -0.45 11.59
C GLU A 10 -11.96 0.22 12.88
N LYS A 11 -12.11 1.55 13.01
CA LYS A 11 -11.55 2.37 14.11
C LYS A 11 -10.04 2.21 14.25
N LYS A 12 -9.33 2.11 13.13
CA LYS A 12 -7.87 2.00 13.07
C LYS A 12 -7.25 3.25 12.49
N GLN A 13 -6.07 3.59 12.99
CA GLN A 13 -5.20 4.59 12.39
C GLN A 13 -3.98 3.89 11.80
N ALA A 14 -3.83 3.99 10.48
CA ALA A 14 -2.75 3.35 9.76
C ALA A 14 -2.39 4.14 8.50
N ALA A 15 -1.18 3.90 8.00
CA ALA A 15 -0.80 4.26 6.64
C ALA A 15 -1.19 3.11 5.69
N ALA A 16 -1.45 3.44 4.42
CA ALA A 16 -1.73 2.46 3.38
C ALA A 16 -0.90 2.74 2.13
N ILE A 17 -0.39 1.68 1.51
CA ILE A 17 0.28 1.72 0.21
C ILE A 17 -0.53 0.89 -0.78
N ILE A 18 -0.85 1.50 -1.91
CA ILE A 18 -1.59 0.85 -2.99
C ILE A 18 -0.63 0.61 -4.15
N LEU A 19 -0.38 -0.66 -4.44
CA LEU A 19 0.42 -1.07 -5.59
C LEU A 19 -0.53 -1.47 -6.71
N ARG A 20 -0.36 -0.86 -7.89
CA ARG A 20 -1.27 -1.02 -9.01
C ARG A 20 -0.51 -1.06 -10.33
N GLU A 21 -0.93 -1.97 -11.20
CA GLU A 21 -0.46 -2.08 -12.58
C GLU A 21 -1.56 -1.63 -13.54
N ALA A 22 -1.16 -0.95 -14.61
CA ALA A 22 -2.04 -0.62 -15.73
C ALA A 22 -1.53 -1.38 -16.95
N TYR A 23 -2.34 -2.33 -17.44
CA TYR A 23 -1.99 -3.15 -18.59
C TYR A 23 -2.53 -2.57 -19.89
N GLN A 24 -2.06 -3.12 -21.02
CA GLN A 24 -2.56 -2.76 -22.33
C GLN A 24 -4.07 -3.01 -22.41
N GLY A 25 -4.80 -2.03 -22.96
CA GLY A 25 -6.27 -2.07 -23.01
C GLY A 25 -6.98 -1.48 -21.79
N TYR A 26 -6.24 -1.06 -20.75
CA TYR A 26 -6.84 -0.32 -19.63
C TYR A 26 -7.36 1.05 -20.08
N ILE A 27 -8.65 1.30 -19.83
CA ILE A 27 -9.29 2.59 -20.13
C ILE A 27 -9.24 3.48 -18.87
N PRO A 28 -8.56 4.65 -18.91
CA PRO A 28 -8.49 5.54 -17.77
C PRO A 28 -9.81 6.30 -17.58
N LEU A 29 -10.63 5.83 -16.65
CA LEU A 29 -11.91 6.47 -16.28
C LEU A 29 -11.75 7.52 -15.15
N GLY A 30 -10.54 8.05 -15.00
CA GLY A 30 -10.18 8.97 -13.93
C GLY A 30 -10.07 8.32 -12.54
N VAL A 31 -10.05 9.16 -11.51
CA VAL A 31 -9.79 8.75 -10.12
C VAL A 31 -10.90 7.86 -9.55
N PHE A 32 -12.13 7.98 -10.07
CA PHE A 32 -13.26 7.17 -9.64
C PHE A 32 -12.96 5.67 -9.72
N ASN A 33 -12.41 5.19 -10.84
CA ASN A 33 -12.09 3.77 -11.01
C ASN A 33 -11.08 3.28 -9.95
N VAL A 34 -10.10 4.11 -9.60
CA VAL A 34 -9.13 3.76 -8.54
C VAL A 34 -9.84 3.62 -7.20
N ARG A 35 -10.75 4.54 -6.86
CA ARG A 35 -11.49 4.53 -5.59
C ARG A 35 -12.41 3.31 -5.47
N GLU A 36 -13.11 2.94 -6.53
CA GLU A 36 -13.99 1.76 -6.50
C GLU A 36 -13.22 0.46 -6.41
N ASN A 37 -12.09 0.33 -7.12
CA ASN A 37 -11.23 -0.85 -6.98
C ASN A 37 -10.68 -0.98 -5.55
N ILE A 38 -10.28 0.13 -4.92
CA ILE A 38 -9.83 0.11 -3.53
C ILE A 38 -10.96 -0.29 -2.59
N ARG A 39 -12.18 0.26 -2.75
CA ARG A 39 -13.32 -0.14 -1.92
C ARG A 39 -13.64 -1.62 -2.09
N SER A 40 -13.65 -2.11 -3.32
CA SER A 40 -13.83 -3.54 -3.58
C SER A 40 -12.74 -4.39 -2.93
N ALA A 41 -11.48 -3.97 -2.94
CA ALA A 41 -10.38 -4.70 -2.33
C ALA A 41 -10.49 -4.74 -0.79
N MET A 42 -10.87 -3.62 -0.16
CA MET A 42 -11.03 -3.54 1.30
C MET A 42 -12.22 -4.37 1.81
N ASN A 43 -13.25 -4.58 0.98
CA ASN A 43 -14.40 -5.42 1.32
C ASN A 43 -14.17 -6.92 1.08
N GLN A 44 -12.99 -7.32 0.58
CA GLN A 44 -12.62 -8.71 0.40
C GLN A 44 -11.81 -9.24 1.60
N PRO A 45 -11.77 -10.57 1.81
CA PRO A 45 -10.88 -11.16 2.81
C PRO A 45 -9.43 -10.74 2.58
N TYR A 46 -8.78 -10.24 3.62
CA TYR A 46 -7.38 -9.85 3.59
C TYR A 46 -6.48 -10.94 4.17
N ARG A 47 -5.18 -10.82 3.92
CA ARG A 47 -4.15 -11.69 4.48
C ARG A 47 -3.25 -10.89 5.42
N GLU A 48 -3.09 -11.39 6.64
CA GLU A 48 -2.19 -10.82 7.64
C GLU A 48 -0.77 -11.37 7.47
N PHE A 49 0.22 -10.54 7.79
CA PHE A 49 1.63 -10.87 7.74
C PHE A 49 2.31 -10.31 8.99
N GLU A 50 3.30 -11.04 9.51
CA GLU A 50 4.05 -10.62 10.70
C GLU A 50 5.10 -9.55 10.39
N ASP A 51 5.58 -9.49 9.15
CA ASP A 51 6.62 -8.57 8.74
C ASP A 51 6.46 -8.08 7.28
N MET A 52 7.10 -6.96 6.97
CA MET A 52 7.01 -6.33 5.66
C MET A 52 7.64 -7.16 4.54
N LYS A 53 8.69 -7.94 4.84
CA LYS A 53 9.38 -8.76 3.83
C LYS A 53 8.50 -9.91 3.37
N THR A 54 7.79 -10.58 4.28
CA THR A 54 6.85 -11.65 3.94
C THR A 54 5.65 -11.11 3.16
N ALA A 55 5.10 -9.95 3.54
CA ALA A 55 4.06 -9.27 2.79
C ALA A 55 4.50 -8.91 1.35
N LEU A 56 5.67 -8.31 1.18
CA LEU A 56 6.19 -7.91 -0.13
C LEU A 56 6.53 -9.11 -1.03
N SER A 57 7.02 -10.20 -0.45
CA SER A 57 7.24 -11.45 -1.19
C SER A 57 5.94 -12.00 -1.76
N TYR A 58 4.87 -12.03 -0.95
CA TYR A 58 3.55 -12.44 -1.42
C TYR A 58 2.99 -11.50 -2.49
N ILE A 59 3.12 -10.19 -2.31
CA ILE A 59 2.69 -9.22 -3.32
C ILE A 59 3.44 -9.45 -4.64
N SER A 60 4.75 -9.67 -4.58
CA SER A 60 5.58 -9.88 -5.78
C SER A 60 5.16 -11.10 -6.59
N SER A 61 4.55 -12.13 -5.98
CA SER A 61 4.04 -13.29 -6.74
C SER A 61 2.73 -13.00 -7.46
N ASN A 62 2.05 -11.89 -7.14
CA ASN A 62 0.76 -11.49 -7.74
C ASN A 62 0.91 -10.34 -8.76
N LEU A 63 2.07 -9.71 -8.84
CA LEU A 63 2.38 -8.62 -9.75
C LEU A 63 3.04 -9.15 -11.03
N THR A 64 2.75 -8.51 -12.16
CA THR A 64 3.44 -8.80 -13.43
C THR A 64 4.75 -8.03 -13.53
N LEU A 65 4.77 -6.79 -13.03
CA LEU A 65 5.98 -5.99 -12.95
C LEU A 65 6.82 -6.41 -11.73
N PRO A 66 8.15 -6.41 -11.86
CA PRO A 66 9.03 -6.64 -10.72
C PRO A 66 8.80 -5.62 -9.60
N LEU A 67 8.75 -6.08 -8.35
CA LEU A 67 8.51 -5.24 -7.19
C LEU A 67 9.53 -4.09 -7.09
N GLU A 68 10.75 -4.30 -7.57
CA GLU A 68 11.81 -3.28 -7.59
C GLU A 68 11.41 -2.02 -8.36
N LYS A 69 10.52 -2.12 -9.35
CA LYS A 69 10.00 -0.95 -10.07
C LYS A 69 9.16 -0.07 -9.15
N PHE A 70 8.34 -0.67 -8.30
CA PHE A 70 7.55 0.06 -7.31
C PHE A 70 8.43 0.67 -6.23
N ILE A 71 9.39 -0.11 -5.71
CA ILE A 71 10.35 0.39 -4.71
C ILE A 71 11.17 1.55 -5.28
N LYS A 72 11.66 1.47 -6.51
CA LYS A 72 12.44 2.57 -7.12
C LYS A 72 11.63 3.86 -7.32
N THR A 73 10.33 3.76 -7.51
CA THR A 73 9.47 4.91 -7.83
C THR A 73 8.76 5.50 -6.61
N SER A 74 8.54 4.70 -5.55
CA SER A 74 7.83 5.14 -4.35
C SER A 74 8.79 5.59 -3.26
N ASP A 75 8.77 6.88 -2.95
CA ASP A 75 9.58 7.41 -1.84
C ASP A 75 9.10 6.87 -0.49
N LEU A 76 7.79 6.76 -0.29
CA LEU A 76 7.22 6.18 0.93
C LEU A 76 7.63 4.70 1.13
N LEU A 77 7.60 3.88 0.07
CA LEU A 77 7.99 2.47 0.20
C LEU A 77 9.50 2.33 0.46
N LYS A 78 10.34 3.16 -0.16
CA LYS A 78 11.78 3.19 0.16
C LYS A 78 12.00 3.57 1.61
N GLU A 79 11.33 4.62 2.08
CA GLU A 79 11.44 5.09 3.45
C GLU A 79 11.02 3.99 4.42
N LEU A 80 9.87 3.33 4.21
CA LEU A 80 9.44 2.23 5.08
C LEU A 80 10.38 1.02 5.07
N LEU A 81 11.09 0.78 3.96
CA LEU A 81 12.07 -0.31 3.86
C LEU A 81 13.42 0.03 4.50
N GLN A 82 13.77 1.31 4.57
CA GLN A 82 15.04 1.79 5.12
C GLN A 82 14.92 2.17 6.60
N SER A 83 13.79 2.78 6.95
CA SER A 83 13.46 3.26 8.28
C SER A 83 12.90 2.10 9.11
N ARG A 84 13.38 1.96 10.34
CA ARG A 84 12.62 1.23 11.36
C ARG A 84 11.48 2.13 11.82
N GLN A 85 10.35 1.55 12.17
CA GLN A 85 9.35 2.27 12.95
C GLN A 85 10.04 2.80 14.22
N THR A 86 10.09 4.11 14.37
CA THR A 86 10.66 4.77 15.55
C THR A 86 9.58 5.53 16.29
N THR A 87 9.81 5.78 17.57
CA THR A 87 8.93 6.59 18.40
C THR A 87 9.17 8.08 18.12
N LEU A 88 8.16 8.93 18.39
CA LEU A 88 8.24 10.37 18.09
C LEU A 88 9.45 11.04 18.77
N ASP A 89 9.86 10.57 19.95
CA ASP A 89 11.03 11.03 20.69
C ASP A 89 12.36 10.87 19.94
N SER A 90 12.44 9.93 18.98
CA SER A 90 13.62 9.78 18.13
C SER A 90 13.90 11.01 17.25
N PHE A 91 12.87 11.83 16.97
CA PHE A 91 12.98 13.04 16.14
C PHE A 91 13.11 14.34 16.95
N ILE A 92 12.87 14.31 18.26
CA ILE A 92 12.86 15.52 19.12
C ILE A 92 14.24 15.82 19.72
N ARG A 93 15.20 14.89 19.63
CA ARG A 93 16.56 15.02 20.21
C ARG A 93 17.66 15.46 19.22
N VAL A 94 17.29 16.03 18.08
CA VAL A 94 18.24 16.67 17.14
C VAL A 94 18.19 18.18 17.36
#